data_AF-A0A259S0U8-F1
#
_entry.id   AF-A0A259S0U8-F1
#
_cell.length_a   1.000
_cell.length_b   1.000
_cell.length_c   1.000
_cell.angle_alpha   90.00
_cell.angle_beta   90.00
_cell.angle_gamma   90.00
#
_symmetry.space_group_name_H-M   'P 1'
#
loop_
_entity.id
_entity.type
_entity.pdbx_description
1 polymer ?
#
loop_
_entity_poly.entity_id
_entity_poly.type
_entity_poly.pdbx_seq_one_letter_code
_entity_poly.pdbx_strand_id
1 'polypeptide(L)'
;MSESLPERSILTADQLYRFGLANGKVRGVAVSLDTSWRTAGEHHEYPPAVAQLLGQCVAAAMTMVATLKFDGRLILQFRGEGPVALLVVQARSDLSYRVTAQWSESLVGDVLDQPIQTLFGAGQLALTIEPDEGVRYQSLVPIEGTQIAEALEGYFRQSEQLPTRLVLSADSERAMGLLIQQVPGEGGTPMVRAAAADADFDHLSIMVDTLLTPQGRMEFQSTDMPTILYRLFHQDALVLTQLSDVRFFCGCSRAGVGAMLRSLGRAELNAAQRDGDEKGYVAVRCEFCGTNYRFDAVDVEQLLLDDSVSPPDSTRH
;
A
#
# COMPACT_ATOMS: atom_id res chain seq x y z
N MET A 1 -4.72 -34.17 -30.55
CA MET A 1 -3.49 -33.45 -30.20
C MET A 1 -3.87 -32.41 -29.17
N SER A 2 -3.73 -32.77 -27.89
CA SER A 2 -4.01 -31.90 -26.76
C SER A 2 -2.80 -30.98 -26.56
N GLU A 3 -2.96 -29.70 -26.83
CA GLU A 3 -2.02 -28.70 -26.33
C GLU A 3 -2.30 -28.50 -24.85
N SER A 4 -1.43 -29.10 -24.04
CA SER A 4 -1.31 -28.83 -22.60
C SER A 4 -0.92 -27.37 -22.40
N LEU A 5 -1.79 -26.60 -21.76
CA LEU A 5 -1.44 -25.30 -21.19
C LEU A 5 -0.28 -25.49 -20.20
N PRO A 6 0.73 -24.61 -20.18
CA PRO A 6 1.85 -24.74 -19.26
C PRO A 6 1.39 -24.42 -17.83
N GLU A 7 1.20 -25.45 -17.00
CA GLU A 7 0.79 -25.37 -15.58
C GLU A 7 1.73 -24.55 -14.67
N ARG A 8 2.87 -24.06 -15.19
CA ARG A 8 3.88 -23.30 -14.42
C ARG A 8 3.83 -21.78 -14.56
N SER A 9 2.99 -21.21 -15.43
CA SER A 9 3.01 -19.77 -15.74
C SER A 9 2.00 -18.91 -14.96
N ILE A 10 1.08 -19.52 -14.21
CA ILE A 10 -0.07 -18.81 -13.60
C ILE A 10 0.21 -18.41 -12.14
N LEU A 11 1.24 -19.00 -11.52
CA LEU A 11 1.62 -18.83 -10.11
C LEU A 11 2.65 -17.72 -9.87
N THR A 12 2.92 -16.87 -10.86
CA THR A 12 3.98 -15.83 -10.77
C THR A 12 3.50 -14.44 -11.21
N ALA A 13 2.22 -14.30 -11.52
CA ALA A 13 1.62 -13.04 -11.96
C ALA A 13 0.85 -12.42 -10.80
N ASP A 14 0.99 -11.10 -10.64
CA ASP A 14 0.21 -10.36 -9.65
C ASP A 14 -1.28 -10.49 -9.97
N GLN A 15 -2.07 -10.89 -8.98
CA GLN A 15 -3.51 -11.12 -9.11
C GLN A 15 -4.28 -10.20 -8.19
N LEU A 16 -5.28 -9.52 -8.72
CA LEU A 16 -6.24 -8.77 -7.92
C LEU A 16 -7.65 -9.11 -8.37
N TYR A 17 -8.49 -9.53 -7.44
CA TYR A 17 -9.89 -9.89 -7.69
C TYR A 17 -10.80 -8.98 -6.88
N ARG A 18 -11.73 -8.32 -7.56
CA ARG A 18 -12.96 -7.84 -6.90
C ARG A 18 -13.96 -8.98 -6.92
N PHE A 19 -14.70 -9.13 -5.84
CA PHE A 19 -15.77 -10.11 -5.79
C PHE A 19 -16.98 -9.63 -5.01
N GLY A 20 -18.12 -10.21 -5.36
CA GLY A 20 -19.37 -10.08 -4.63
C GLY A 20 -20.00 -11.45 -4.43
N LEU A 21 -20.85 -11.54 -3.42
CA LEU A 21 -21.66 -12.73 -3.16
C LEU A 21 -23.07 -12.52 -3.70
N ALA A 22 -23.77 -13.60 -4.03
CA ALA A 22 -25.10 -13.52 -4.64
C ALA A 22 -26.15 -12.86 -3.73
N ASN A 23 -25.93 -12.84 -2.41
CA ASN A 23 -26.79 -12.11 -1.48
C ASN A 23 -26.69 -10.58 -1.64
N GLY A 24 -25.67 -10.06 -2.35
CA GLY A 24 -25.45 -8.64 -2.60
C GLY A 24 -25.08 -7.81 -1.37
N LYS A 25 -24.88 -8.46 -0.20
CA LYS A 25 -24.68 -7.77 1.09
C LYS A 25 -23.22 -7.62 1.47
N VAL A 26 -22.34 -8.43 0.88
CA VAL A 26 -20.90 -8.38 1.14
C VAL A 26 -20.16 -8.30 -0.18
N ARG A 27 -19.20 -7.38 -0.23
CA ARG A 27 -18.21 -7.28 -1.28
C ARG A 27 -16.84 -7.60 -0.71
N GLY A 28 -15.93 -8.02 -1.57
CA GLY A 28 -14.55 -8.19 -1.16
C GLY A 28 -13.57 -7.89 -2.27
N VAL A 29 -12.32 -7.76 -1.85
CA VAL A 29 -11.17 -7.65 -2.72
C VAL A 29 -10.10 -8.58 -2.20
N ALA A 30 -9.50 -9.35 -3.10
CA ALA A 30 -8.40 -10.23 -2.79
C ALA A 30 -7.21 -9.90 -3.69
N VAL A 31 -6.01 -9.94 -3.13
CA VAL A 31 -4.77 -9.64 -3.85
C VAL A 31 -3.67 -10.63 -3.51
N SER A 32 -2.93 -11.07 -4.52
CA SER A 32 -1.67 -11.82 -4.41
C SER A 32 -0.64 -11.10 -5.27
N LEU A 33 0.41 -10.58 -4.65
CA LEU A 33 1.48 -9.84 -5.31
C LEU A 33 2.77 -10.62 -5.18
N ASP A 34 3.38 -10.96 -6.31
CA ASP A 34 4.59 -11.77 -6.41
C ASP A 34 5.68 -10.99 -7.14
N THR A 35 5.41 -10.56 -8.37
CA THR A 35 6.41 -9.89 -9.22
C THR A 35 6.55 -8.43 -8.82
N SER A 36 5.44 -7.69 -8.73
CA SER A 36 5.50 -6.29 -8.28
C SER A 36 6.09 -6.16 -6.89
N TRP A 37 5.82 -7.12 -6.00
CA TRP A 37 6.31 -7.10 -4.62
C TRP A 37 7.83 -7.31 -4.55
N ARG A 38 8.36 -8.32 -5.26
CA ARG A 38 9.81 -8.52 -5.37
C ARG A 38 10.51 -7.30 -5.98
N THR A 39 9.95 -6.72 -7.04
CA THR A 39 10.49 -5.49 -7.65
C THR A 39 10.52 -4.30 -6.67
N ALA A 40 9.53 -4.18 -5.78
CA ALA A 40 9.54 -3.14 -4.75
C ALA A 40 10.68 -3.32 -3.72
N GLY A 41 11.07 -4.57 -3.45
CA GLY A 41 12.17 -4.93 -2.54
C GLY A 41 13.57 -4.89 -3.16
N GLU A 42 13.71 -4.97 -4.49
CA GLU A 42 15.02 -5.10 -5.18
C GLU A 42 16.06 -4.02 -4.84
N HIS A 43 15.61 -2.82 -4.46
CA HIS A 43 16.50 -1.67 -4.24
C HIS A 43 16.68 -1.30 -2.76
N HIS A 44 16.13 -2.09 -1.84
CA HIS A 44 16.20 -1.85 -0.40
C HIS A 44 16.49 -3.14 0.36
N GLU A 45 17.46 -3.09 1.26
CA GLU A 45 17.79 -4.20 2.16
C GLU A 45 16.91 -4.13 3.41
N TYR A 46 15.60 -4.35 3.23
CA TYR A 46 14.66 -4.34 4.35
C TYR A 46 14.94 -5.51 5.31
N PRO A 47 15.05 -5.26 6.62
CA PRO A 47 15.00 -6.34 7.61
C PRO A 47 13.72 -7.17 7.44
N PRO A 48 13.73 -8.50 7.69
CA PRO A 48 12.57 -9.37 7.46
C PRO A 48 11.26 -8.87 8.09
N ALA A 49 11.32 -8.33 9.32
CA ALA A 49 10.17 -7.75 10.00
C ALA A 49 9.61 -6.52 9.26
N VAL A 50 10.49 -5.65 8.72
CA VAL A 50 10.09 -4.47 7.94
C VAL A 50 9.50 -4.89 6.60
N ALA A 51 10.12 -5.86 5.91
CA ALA A 51 9.60 -6.41 4.66
C ALA A 51 8.19 -7.01 4.84
N GLN A 52 7.96 -7.77 5.92
CA GLN A 52 6.65 -8.31 6.27
C GLN A 52 5.61 -7.19 6.47
N LEU A 53 5.93 -6.16 7.25
CA LEU A 53 5.03 -5.02 7.46
C LEU A 53 4.73 -4.27 6.16
N LEU A 54 5.74 -4.01 5.34
CA LEU A 54 5.59 -3.34 4.05
C LEU A 54 4.69 -4.13 3.11
N GLY A 55 4.92 -5.45 2.98
CA GLY A 55 4.11 -6.32 2.14
C GLY A 55 2.64 -6.35 2.60
N GLN A 56 2.39 -6.46 3.91
CA GLN A 56 1.04 -6.38 4.47
C GLN A 56 0.37 -5.04 4.17
N CYS A 57 1.10 -3.92 4.33
CA CYS A 57 0.57 -2.59 4.04
C CYS A 57 0.32 -2.37 2.53
N VAL A 58 1.15 -2.93 1.65
CA VAL A 58 0.94 -2.91 0.21
C VAL A 58 -0.31 -3.71 -0.14
N ALA A 59 -0.45 -4.93 0.35
CA ALA A 59 -1.65 -5.75 0.12
C ALA A 59 -2.92 -5.04 0.62
N ALA A 60 -2.85 -4.41 1.81
CA ALA A 60 -3.94 -3.60 2.32
C ALA A 60 -4.27 -2.41 1.41
N ALA A 61 -3.28 -1.60 1.04
CA ALA A 61 -3.49 -0.45 0.15
C ALA A 61 -4.06 -0.86 -1.21
N MET A 62 -3.63 -2.00 -1.77
CA MET A 62 -4.14 -2.52 -3.03
C MET A 62 -5.59 -3.01 -2.92
N THR A 63 -5.96 -3.69 -1.83
CA THR A 63 -7.37 -4.06 -1.60
C THR A 63 -8.25 -2.83 -1.45
N MET A 64 -7.77 -1.79 -0.76
CA MET A 64 -8.50 -0.53 -0.55
C MET A 64 -8.61 0.31 -1.82
N VAL A 65 -7.53 0.51 -2.58
CA VAL A 65 -7.55 1.32 -3.81
C VAL A 65 -8.46 0.69 -4.87
N ALA A 66 -8.53 -0.64 -4.90
CA ALA A 66 -9.46 -1.37 -5.74
C ALA A 66 -10.92 -1.19 -5.30
N THR A 67 -11.25 -0.56 -4.17
CA THR A 67 -12.64 -0.20 -3.85
C THR A 67 -13.02 1.23 -4.24
N LEU A 68 -12.06 2.05 -4.67
CA LEU A 68 -12.32 3.42 -5.11
C LEU A 68 -13.19 3.44 -6.36
N LYS A 69 -14.14 4.39 -6.38
CA LYS A 69 -15.09 4.59 -7.50
C LYS A 69 -14.67 5.72 -8.45
N PHE A 70 -13.51 6.31 -8.22
CA PHE A 70 -12.97 7.46 -8.96
C PHE A 70 -11.47 7.33 -9.11
N ASP A 71 -10.90 8.11 -10.02
CA ASP A 71 -9.46 8.17 -10.23
C ASP A 71 -8.78 9.02 -9.17
N GLY A 72 -7.64 8.53 -8.69
CA GLY A 72 -6.89 9.17 -7.63
C GLY A 72 -5.85 8.26 -7.01
N ARG A 73 -5.36 8.69 -5.84
CA ARG A 73 -4.39 7.96 -5.04
C ARG A 73 -4.84 7.77 -3.60
N LEU A 74 -4.47 6.63 -3.05
CA LEU A 74 -4.56 6.31 -1.63
C LEU A 74 -3.15 6.31 -1.06
N ILE A 75 -2.96 7.02 0.06
CA ILE A 75 -1.70 7.04 0.80
C ILE A 75 -1.98 6.47 2.19
N LEU A 76 -1.33 5.35 2.47
CA LEU A 76 -1.34 4.69 3.77
C LEU A 76 -0.03 4.99 4.46
N GLN A 77 -0.08 5.66 5.61
CA GLN A 77 1.11 6.05 6.36
C GLN A 77 1.00 5.62 7.83
N PHE A 78 1.97 4.84 8.29
CA PHE A 78 2.20 4.57 9.71
C PHE A 78 3.39 5.39 10.18
N ARG A 79 3.24 6.14 11.25
CA ARG A 79 4.32 6.91 11.88
C ARG A 79 4.35 6.60 13.36
N GLY A 80 5.53 6.32 13.89
CA GLY A 80 5.70 5.90 15.27
C GLY A 80 7.00 6.38 15.90
N GLU A 81 7.10 6.19 17.20
CA GLU A 81 8.30 6.45 18.02
C GLU A 81 9.15 5.18 18.24
N GLY A 82 8.71 4.04 17.71
CA GLY A 82 9.41 2.77 17.80
C GLY A 82 10.53 2.58 16.76
N PRO A 83 11.12 1.37 16.70
CA PRO A 83 12.16 1.02 15.73
C PRO A 83 11.80 1.25 14.26
N VAL A 84 10.51 1.19 13.90
CA VAL A 84 10.00 1.59 12.58
C VAL A 84 9.37 2.98 12.74
N ALA A 85 10.11 4.01 12.37
CA ALA A 85 9.70 5.40 12.55
C ALA A 85 8.63 5.84 11.53
N LEU A 86 8.72 5.31 10.31
CA LEU A 86 7.83 5.67 9.22
C LEU A 86 7.65 4.48 8.27
N LEU A 87 6.42 4.26 7.82
CA LEU A 87 6.09 3.41 6.69
C LEU A 87 5.08 4.15 5.83
N VAL A 88 5.31 4.19 4.51
CA VAL A 88 4.43 4.84 3.56
C VAL A 88 4.19 3.92 2.37
N VAL A 89 2.91 3.67 2.07
CA VAL A 89 2.47 3.06 0.82
C VAL A 89 1.62 4.08 0.07
N GLN A 90 1.87 4.23 -1.23
CA GLN A 90 1.03 5.01 -2.13
C GLN A 90 0.54 4.09 -3.24
N ALA A 91 -0.77 3.95 -3.38
CA ALA A 91 -1.41 3.17 -4.44
C ALA A 91 -2.34 4.08 -5.26
N ARG A 92 -2.45 3.84 -6.56
CA ARG A 92 -3.32 4.59 -7.48
C ARG A 92 -4.45 3.73 -8.04
N SER A 93 -5.50 4.37 -8.53
CA SER A 93 -6.64 3.70 -9.19
C SER A 93 -6.23 2.86 -10.40
N ASP A 94 -5.11 3.19 -11.06
CA ASP A 94 -4.50 2.43 -12.16
C ASP A 94 -3.64 1.22 -11.69
N LEU A 95 -3.79 0.85 -10.42
CA LEU A 95 -3.13 -0.26 -9.74
C LEU A 95 -1.60 -0.18 -9.68
N SER A 96 -1.04 1.00 -9.96
CA SER A 96 0.35 1.28 -9.66
C SER A 96 0.54 1.60 -8.18
N TYR A 97 1.64 1.15 -7.60
CA TYR A 97 1.99 1.51 -6.22
C TYR A 97 3.49 1.73 -6.02
N ARG A 98 3.82 2.41 -4.92
CA ARG A 98 5.17 2.53 -4.39
C ARG A 98 5.14 2.48 -2.87
N VAL A 99 6.24 2.07 -2.28
CA VAL A 99 6.35 1.84 -0.85
C VAL A 99 7.73 2.22 -0.35
N THR A 100 7.82 2.67 0.90
CA THR A 100 9.09 2.93 1.59
C THR A 100 8.90 2.83 3.10
N ALA A 101 10.00 2.64 3.82
CA ALA A 101 10.06 2.66 5.27
C ALA A 101 11.30 3.40 5.77
N GLN A 102 11.24 3.92 6.98
CA GLN A 102 12.38 4.38 7.76
C GLN A 102 12.40 3.59 9.06
N TRP A 103 13.55 3.00 9.36
CA TRP A 103 13.74 2.17 10.54
C TRP A 103 15.10 2.47 11.18
N SER A 104 15.22 2.11 12.46
CA SER A 104 16.48 2.15 13.19
C SER A 104 17.38 1.00 12.76
N GLU A 105 18.66 1.26 12.52
CA GLU A 105 19.67 0.22 12.27
C GLU A 105 19.81 -0.78 13.43
N SER A 106 19.36 -0.41 14.64
CA SER A 106 19.31 -1.33 15.78
C SER A 106 18.27 -2.44 15.63
N LEU A 107 17.36 -2.33 14.65
CA LEU A 107 16.41 -3.37 14.29
C LEU A 107 17.15 -4.47 13.50
N VAL A 108 17.92 -5.28 14.21
CA VAL A 108 18.69 -6.39 13.66
C VAL A 108 18.03 -7.70 14.07
N GLY A 109 17.56 -8.49 13.10
CA GLY A 109 17.15 -9.89 13.31
C GLY A 109 15.75 -10.26 12.80
N ASP A 110 15.48 -11.57 12.84
CA ASP A 110 14.20 -12.21 12.48
C ASP A 110 13.14 -12.00 13.58
N VAL A 111 12.84 -10.73 13.89
CA VAL A 111 11.78 -10.41 14.85
C VAL A 111 10.42 -10.45 14.16
N LEU A 112 10.09 -11.62 13.59
CA LEU A 112 8.85 -11.89 12.89
C LEU A 112 7.69 -12.04 13.90
N ASP A 113 6.48 -11.70 13.44
CA ASP A 113 5.23 -11.90 14.19
C ASP A 113 5.15 -11.21 15.56
N GLN A 114 5.92 -10.15 15.77
CA GLN A 114 5.73 -9.30 16.95
C GLN A 114 4.48 -8.42 16.81
N PRO A 115 3.86 -8.03 17.94
CA PRO A 115 2.82 -7.02 17.91
C PRO A 115 3.35 -5.72 17.28
N ILE A 116 2.58 -5.13 16.36
CA ILE A 116 2.99 -3.93 15.63
C ILE A 116 3.32 -2.74 16.55
N GLN A 117 2.80 -2.72 17.78
CA GLN A 117 3.11 -1.69 18.76
C GLN A 117 4.55 -1.78 19.27
N THR A 118 5.20 -2.95 19.20
CA THR A 118 6.63 -3.07 19.55
C THR A 118 7.51 -2.44 18.47
N LEU A 119 7.03 -2.42 17.22
CA LEU A 119 7.73 -1.90 16.05
C LEU A 119 7.48 -0.41 15.85
N PHE A 120 6.23 0.05 15.97
CA PHE A 120 5.87 1.46 15.83
C PHE A 120 5.87 2.24 17.15
N GLY A 121 5.80 1.58 18.31
CA GLY A 121 5.61 2.27 19.58
C GLY A 121 4.27 3.02 19.64
N ALA A 122 4.25 4.13 20.38
CA ALA A 122 3.17 5.09 20.26
C ALA A 122 3.23 5.76 18.87
N GLY A 123 2.12 5.80 18.16
CA GLY A 123 2.12 6.27 16.79
C GLY A 123 0.72 6.53 16.24
N GLN A 124 0.69 6.99 15.00
CA GLN A 124 -0.51 7.35 14.27
C GLN A 124 -0.52 6.67 12.90
N LEU A 125 -1.68 6.15 12.55
CA LEU A 125 -2.05 5.72 11.22
C LEU A 125 -2.77 6.89 10.53
N ALA A 126 -2.22 7.35 9.40
CA ALA A 126 -2.85 8.31 8.53
C ALA A 126 -3.24 7.65 7.21
N LEU A 127 -4.54 7.72 6.88
CA LEU A 127 -5.04 7.35 5.55
C LEU A 127 -5.43 8.62 4.80
N THR A 128 -4.84 8.83 3.63
CA THR A 128 -5.20 9.95 2.75
C THR A 128 -5.78 9.41 1.46
N ILE A 129 -6.94 9.94 1.06
CA ILE A 129 -7.53 9.73 -0.26
C ILE A 129 -7.47 11.05 -1.01
N GLU A 130 -6.78 11.05 -2.14
CA GLU A 130 -6.61 12.21 -3.00
C GLU A 130 -7.13 11.88 -4.39
N PRO A 131 -8.39 12.27 -4.69
CA PRO A 131 -8.93 12.19 -6.04
C PRO A 131 -8.10 13.04 -7.01
N ASP A 132 -7.99 12.62 -8.26
CA ASP A 132 -7.38 13.46 -9.32
C ASP A 132 -8.21 14.73 -9.55
N GLU A 133 -9.54 14.61 -9.40
CA GLU A 133 -10.48 15.73 -9.35
C GLU A 133 -11.30 15.69 -8.06
N GLY A 134 -11.21 16.75 -7.25
CA GLY A 134 -11.99 16.90 -6.02
C GLY A 134 -11.16 17.35 -4.83
N VAL A 135 -11.66 17.07 -3.64
CA VAL A 135 -11.04 17.50 -2.38
C VAL A 135 -10.30 16.32 -1.75
N ARG A 136 -9.02 16.55 -1.42
CA ARG A 136 -8.22 15.62 -0.62
C ARG A 136 -8.87 15.42 0.75
N TYR A 137 -9.03 14.17 1.15
CA TYR A 137 -9.50 13.77 2.47
C TYR A 137 -8.38 13.01 3.21
N GLN A 138 -8.25 13.26 4.51
CA GLN A 138 -7.28 12.58 5.36
C GLN A 138 -7.88 12.29 6.72
N SER A 139 -7.67 11.07 7.19
CA SER A 139 -8.02 10.63 8.54
C SER A 139 -6.75 10.27 9.29
N LEU A 140 -6.74 10.57 10.58
CA LEU A 140 -5.67 10.19 11.48
C LEU A 140 -6.28 9.45 12.67
N VAL A 141 -5.77 8.26 12.95
CA VAL A 141 -6.18 7.44 14.09
C VAL A 141 -4.93 6.92 14.81
N PRO A 142 -4.99 6.67 16.14
CA PRO A 142 -3.91 6.01 16.83
C PRO A 142 -3.66 4.60 16.24
N ILE A 143 -2.41 4.14 16.30
CA ILE A 143 -2.10 2.75 15.97
C ILE A 143 -2.60 1.87 17.13
N GLU A 144 -3.69 1.15 16.89
CA GLU A 144 -4.31 0.22 17.84
C GLU A 144 -4.29 -1.21 17.26
N GLY A 145 -4.37 -2.20 18.15
CA GLY A 145 -4.30 -3.61 17.75
C GLY A 145 -2.88 -4.11 17.49
N THR A 146 -2.73 -5.42 17.51
CA THR A 146 -1.45 -6.13 17.47
C THR A 146 -0.94 -6.40 16.05
N GLN A 147 -1.79 -6.21 15.04
CA GLN A 147 -1.50 -6.50 13.63
C GLN A 147 -1.93 -5.33 12.73
N ILE A 148 -1.30 -5.17 11.56
CA ILE A 148 -1.67 -4.14 10.58
C ILE A 148 -3.16 -4.22 10.22
N ALA A 149 -3.68 -5.44 10.07
CA ALA A 149 -5.09 -5.69 9.80
C ALA A 149 -6.00 -5.09 10.88
N GLU A 150 -5.69 -5.32 12.16
CA GLU A 150 -6.48 -4.81 13.29
C GLU A 150 -6.47 -3.28 13.35
N ALA A 151 -5.32 -2.65 13.08
CA ALA A 151 -5.22 -1.19 13.02
C ALA A 151 -6.11 -0.59 11.91
N LEU A 152 -6.12 -1.22 10.73
CA LEU A 152 -6.93 -0.77 9.60
C LEU A 152 -8.42 -1.05 9.79
N GLU A 153 -8.77 -2.18 10.39
CA GLU A 153 -10.16 -2.46 10.80
C GLU A 153 -10.65 -1.44 11.83
N GLY A 154 -9.78 -1.03 12.77
CA GLY A 154 -10.01 0.07 13.70
C GLY A 154 -10.32 1.38 12.96
N TYR A 155 -9.53 1.71 11.94
CA TYR A 155 -9.80 2.85 11.05
C TYR A 155 -11.18 2.77 10.41
N PHE A 156 -11.52 1.66 9.74
CA PHE A 156 -12.82 1.51 9.07
C PHE A 156 -13.99 1.62 10.03
N ARG A 157 -13.85 1.09 11.25
CA ARG A 157 -14.87 1.18 12.29
C ARG A 157 -15.08 2.61 12.78
N GLN A 158 -14.00 3.35 13.02
CA GLN A 158 -14.06 4.69 13.61
C GLN A 158 -14.35 5.78 12.59
N SER A 159 -13.76 5.70 11.39
CA SER A 159 -13.80 6.78 10.39
C SER A 159 -14.85 6.56 9.32
N GLU A 160 -15.09 5.31 8.89
CA GLU A 160 -16.01 5.00 7.78
C GLU A 160 -17.35 4.41 8.23
N GLN A 161 -17.42 3.90 9.47
CA GLN A 161 -18.58 3.16 10.00
C GLN A 161 -18.99 1.97 9.10
N LEU A 162 -18.01 1.33 8.46
CA LEU A 162 -18.22 0.18 7.58
C LEU A 162 -17.60 -1.07 8.19
N PRO A 163 -18.41 -2.07 8.61
CA PRO A 163 -17.89 -3.37 9.03
C PRO A 163 -16.98 -3.94 7.94
N THR A 164 -15.72 -4.12 8.30
CA THR A 164 -14.65 -4.53 7.41
C THR A 164 -13.81 -5.57 8.14
N ARG A 165 -13.48 -6.65 7.44
CA ARG A 165 -12.57 -7.69 7.92
C ARG A 165 -11.41 -7.80 6.94
N LEU A 166 -10.20 -7.88 7.46
CA LEU A 166 -8.98 -7.85 6.69
C LEU A 166 -8.04 -8.97 7.14
N VAL A 167 -7.56 -9.78 6.19
CA VAL A 167 -6.51 -10.77 6.40
C VAL A 167 -5.33 -10.36 5.53
N LEU A 168 -4.15 -10.23 6.14
CA LEU A 168 -2.93 -9.84 5.46
C LEU A 168 -1.84 -10.84 5.77
N SER A 169 -1.03 -11.17 4.78
CA SER A 169 0.17 -12.00 4.95
C SER A 169 1.23 -11.53 3.99
N ALA A 170 2.50 -11.58 4.40
CA ALA A 170 3.60 -11.23 3.53
C ALA A 170 4.89 -11.94 3.95
N ASP A 171 5.71 -12.25 2.95
CA ASP A 171 7.11 -12.69 3.10
C ASP A 171 7.98 -11.99 2.03
N SER A 172 9.21 -12.46 1.80
CA SER A 172 10.11 -11.87 0.80
C SER A 172 9.65 -12.07 -0.65
N GLU A 173 8.80 -13.06 -0.89
CA GLU A 173 8.37 -13.48 -2.23
C GLU A 173 6.97 -12.97 -2.56
N ARG A 174 6.06 -12.97 -1.59
CA ARG A 174 4.65 -12.69 -1.82
C ARG A 174 4.02 -11.80 -0.75
N ALA A 175 3.18 -10.88 -1.20
CA ALA A 175 2.30 -10.08 -0.37
C ALA A 175 0.83 -10.35 -0.71
N MET A 176 0.06 -10.79 0.28
CA MET A 176 -1.31 -11.26 0.13
C MET A 176 -2.26 -10.51 1.02
N GLY A 177 -3.47 -10.25 0.51
CA GLY A 177 -4.52 -9.56 1.23
C GLY A 177 -5.90 -10.03 0.83
N LEU A 178 -6.79 -10.15 1.81
CA LEU A 178 -8.21 -10.40 1.62
C LEU A 178 -9.00 -9.42 2.47
N LEU A 179 -9.78 -8.57 1.82
CA LEU A 179 -10.70 -7.63 2.43
C LEU A 179 -12.13 -8.10 2.13
N ILE A 180 -12.97 -8.21 3.16
CA ILE A 180 -14.42 -8.27 3.00
C ILE A 180 -15.06 -7.09 3.72
N GLN A 181 -16.12 -6.55 3.14
CA GLN A 181 -16.80 -5.38 3.66
C GLN A 181 -18.30 -5.48 3.42
N GLN A 182 -19.07 -5.09 4.41
CA GLN A 182 -20.52 -5.03 4.31
C GLN A 182 -20.93 -3.91 3.32
N VAL A 183 -21.88 -4.21 2.44
CA VAL A 183 -22.49 -3.26 1.52
C VAL A 183 -23.77 -2.71 2.16
N PRO A 184 -23.91 -1.38 2.30
CA PRO A 184 -25.15 -0.79 2.78
C PRO A 184 -26.30 -1.16 1.84
N GLY A 185 -27.41 -1.70 2.38
CA GLY A 185 -28.55 -2.09 1.55
C GLY A 185 -29.27 -0.87 0.95
N GLU A 186 -29.46 -0.85 -0.38
CA GLU A 186 -30.32 0.14 -1.04
C GLU A 186 -31.80 -0.23 -0.83
N GLY A 187 -32.59 0.69 -0.27
CA GLY A 187 -34.06 0.71 -0.37
C GLY A 187 -34.85 -0.41 0.36
N GLY A 188 -35.10 -0.25 1.66
CA GLY A 188 -36.10 -1.02 2.42
C GLY A 188 -36.12 -0.64 3.91
N THR A 189 -37.19 -0.99 4.65
CA THR A 189 -37.35 -0.59 6.05
C THR A 189 -36.15 -0.99 6.93
N PRO A 190 -35.51 -0.04 7.65
CA PRO A 190 -34.13 -0.15 8.11
C PRO A 190 -33.85 -1.24 9.15
N MET A 191 -34.82 -1.64 9.97
CA MET A 191 -34.56 -2.49 11.15
C MET A 191 -34.36 -3.99 10.86
N VAL A 192 -35.07 -4.56 9.90
CA VAL A 192 -35.06 -6.02 9.66
C VAL A 192 -33.94 -6.43 8.69
N ARG A 193 -33.56 -5.55 7.76
CA ARG A 193 -32.46 -5.80 6.81
C ARG A 193 -31.08 -5.59 7.43
N ALA A 194 -30.92 -4.64 8.36
CA ALA A 194 -29.64 -4.42 9.05
C ALA A 194 -29.22 -5.68 9.83
N ALA A 195 -30.10 -6.22 10.69
CA ALA A 195 -29.80 -7.41 11.48
C ALA A 195 -29.45 -8.66 10.64
N ALA A 196 -30.09 -8.83 9.47
CA ALA A 196 -29.79 -9.94 8.56
C ALA A 196 -28.58 -9.68 7.64
N ALA A 197 -28.16 -8.42 7.45
CA ALA A 197 -26.90 -8.08 6.79
C ALA A 197 -25.72 -8.23 7.75
N ASP A 198 -25.94 -7.94 9.03
CA ASP A 198 -24.95 -8.11 10.09
C ASP A 198 -24.66 -9.60 10.31
N ALA A 199 -25.69 -10.45 10.36
CA ALA A 199 -25.52 -11.90 10.51
C ALA A 199 -24.75 -12.56 9.34
N ASP A 200 -24.98 -12.11 8.10
CA ASP A 200 -24.24 -12.62 6.93
C ASP A 200 -22.77 -12.20 6.99
N PHE A 201 -22.50 -10.93 7.35
CA PHE A 201 -21.13 -10.43 7.49
C PHE A 201 -20.38 -11.12 8.64
N ASP A 202 -21.04 -11.36 9.77
CA ASP A 202 -20.46 -12.09 10.91
C ASP A 202 -20.11 -13.53 10.53
N HIS A 203 -21.01 -14.22 9.82
CA HIS A 203 -20.74 -15.57 9.33
C HIS A 203 -19.51 -15.61 8.41
N LEU A 204 -19.45 -14.72 7.43
CA LEU A 204 -18.34 -14.64 6.49
C LEU A 204 -17.03 -14.22 7.18
N SER A 205 -17.11 -13.36 8.19
CA SER A 205 -15.95 -12.99 9.02
C SER A 205 -15.39 -14.19 9.77
N ILE A 206 -16.24 -15.05 10.34
CA ILE A 206 -15.81 -16.30 10.98
C ILE A 206 -15.11 -17.23 9.98
N MET A 207 -15.63 -17.32 8.74
CA MET A 207 -14.98 -18.13 7.69
C MET A 207 -13.62 -17.55 7.31
N VAL A 208 -13.53 -16.23 7.11
CA VAL A 208 -12.28 -15.53 6.80
C VAL A 208 -11.27 -15.67 7.95
N ASP A 209 -11.72 -15.70 9.21
CA ASP A 209 -10.87 -15.88 10.40
C ASP A 209 -10.15 -17.23 10.44
N THR A 210 -10.63 -18.23 9.69
CA THR A 210 -9.93 -19.51 9.57
C THR A 210 -8.53 -19.32 8.95
N LEU A 211 -8.34 -18.30 8.11
CA LEU A 211 -7.05 -17.93 7.53
C LEU A 211 -6.07 -17.33 8.57
N LEU A 212 -6.55 -16.88 9.72
CA LEU A 212 -5.69 -16.32 10.78
C LEU A 212 -5.07 -17.40 11.67
N THR A 213 -5.56 -18.63 11.60
CA THR A 213 -4.96 -19.79 12.29
C THR A 213 -3.58 -20.11 11.72
N PRO A 214 -2.67 -20.77 12.47
CA PRO A 214 -1.35 -21.14 11.95
C PRO A 214 -1.43 -21.92 10.63
N GLN A 215 -2.34 -22.90 10.52
CA GLN A 215 -2.56 -23.65 9.29
C GLN A 215 -3.15 -22.77 8.18
N GLY A 216 -4.14 -21.93 8.52
CA GLY A 216 -4.77 -21.02 7.57
C GLY A 216 -3.80 -20.00 6.99
N ARG A 217 -2.86 -19.46 7.79
CA ARG A 217 -1.84 -18.52 7.32
C ARG A 217 -0.88 -19.20 6.34
N MET A 218 -0.43 -20.41 6.66
CA MET A 218 0.40 -21.20 5.75
C MET A 218 -0.32 -21.51 4.44
N GLU A 219 -1.59 -21.91 4.52
CA GLU A 219 -2.42 -22.18 3.34
C GLU A 219 -2.62 -20.91 2.50
N PHE A 220 -2.98 -19.79 3.14
CA PHE A 220 -3.17 -18.49 2.50
C PHE A 220 -1.92 -18.09 1.75
N GLN A 221 -0.75 -18.13 2.40
CA GLN A 221 0.52 -17.74 1.80
C GLN A 221 0.98 -18.68 0.68
N SER A 222 0.56 -19.95 0.67
CA SER A 222 1.08 -20.97 -0.26
C SER A 222 0.16 -21.34 -1.42
N THR A 223 -1.11 -20.93 -1.38
CA THR A 223 -2.15 -21.33 -2.34
C THR A 223 -2.51 -20.18 -3.27
N ASP A 224 -2.91 -20.47 -4.51
CA ASP A 224 -3.39 -19.46 -5.44
C ASP A 224 -4.70 -18.81 -4.95
N MET A 225 -4.88 -17.53 -5.28
CA MET A 225 -6.01 -16.76 -4.77
C MET A 225 -7.39 -17.29 -5.20
N PRO A 226 -7.62 -17.71 -6.47
CA PRO A 226 -8.88 -18.33 -6.86
C PRO A 226 -9.26 -19.55 -6.00
N THR A 227 -8.29 -20.42 -5.67
CA THR A 227 -8.52 -21.58 -4.81
C THR A 227 -8.91 -21.16 -3.38
N ILE A 228 -8.23 -20.17 -2.80
CA ILE A 228 -8.60 -19.62 -1.48
C ILE A 228 -10.04 -19.08 -1.50
N LEU A 229 -10.38 -18.26 -2.50
CA LEU A 229 -11.72 -17.69 -2.62
C LEU A 229 -12.80 -18.75 -2.82
N TYR A 230 -12.52 -19.79 -3.60
CA TYR A 230 -13.43 -20.93 -3.75
C TYR A 230 -13.63 -21.66 -2.41
N ARG A 231 -12.55 -21.98 -1.68
CA ARG A 231 -12.65 -22.67 -0.38
C ARG A 231 -13.49 -21.88 0.62
N LEU A 232 -13.31 -20.56 0.66
CA LEU A 232 -14.08 -19.67 1.53
C LEU A 232 -15.54 -19.47 1.08
N PHE A 233 -15.82 -19.33 -0.22
CA PHE A 233 -17.11 -18.79 -0.69
C PHE A 233 -17.85 -19.65 -1.73
N HIS A 234 -17.46 -20.92 -1.91
CA HIS A 234 -18.12 -21.82 -2.88
C HIS A 234 -19.62 -22.01 -2.63
N GLN A 235 -20.10 -21.84 -1.40
CA GLN A 235 -21.51 -21.99 -1.04
C GLN A 235 -22.33 -20.70 -1.31
N ASP A 236 -21.66 -19.56 -1.50
CA ASP A 236 -22.27 -18.23 -1.53
C ASP A 236 -22.42 -17.64 -2.95
N ALA A 237 -22.26 -18.49 -3.97
CA ALA A 237 -22.37 -18.13 -5.39
C ALA A 237 -21.50 -16.88 -5.73
N LEU A 238 -20.19 -17.08 -5.58
CA LEU A 238 -19.15 -16.09 -5.81
C LEU A 238 -19.12 -15.56 -7.25
N VAL A 239 -19.13 -14.24 -7.40
CA VAL A 239 -18.88 -13.55 -8.68
C VAL A 239 -17.53 -12.86 -8.63
N LEU A 240 -16.59 -13.32 -9.46
CA LEU A 240 -15.22 -12.80 -9.55
C LEU A 240 -15.07 -11.83 -10.72
N THR A 241 -14.34 -10.74 -10.49
CA THR A 241 -13.82 -9.85 -11.53
C THR A 241 -12.33 -9.67 -11.30
N GLN A 242 -11.52 -10.24 -12.18
CA GLN A 242 -10.07 -10.04 -12.14
C GLN A 242 -9.73 -8.64 -12.68
N LEU A 243 -8.90 -7.92 -11.93
CA LEU A 243 -8.22 -6.73 -12.39
C LEU A 243 -6.78 -7.10 -12.75
N SER A 244 -6.23 -6.41 -13.75
CA SER A 244 -4.90 -6.66 -14.29
C SER A 244 -3.99 -5.44 -14.10
N ASP A 245 -2.69 -5.61 -14.31
CA ASP A 245 -1.68 -4.54 -14.34
C ASP A 245 -1.31 -3.90 -12.99
N VAL A 246 -1.40 -4.67 -11.90
CA VAL A 246 -0.75 -4.29 -10.64
C VAL A 246 0.76 -4.19 -10.88
N ARG A 247 1.37 -3.06 -10.49
CA ARG A 247 2.80 -2.84 -10.71
C ARG A 247 3.41 -1.92 -9.66
N PHE A 248 4.67 -2.19 -9.34
CA PHE A 248 5.51 -1.21 -8.68
C PHE A 248 5.85 -0.09 -9.67
N PHE A 249 5.65 1.17 -9.27
CA PHE A 249 5.94 2.32 -10.11
C PHE A 249 6.39 3.52 -9.28
N CYS A 250 7.59 4.02 -9.56
CA CYS A 250 8.07 5.29 -9.01
C CYS A 250 8.17 6.34 -10.11
N GLY A 251 7.43 7.44 -9.96
CA GLY A 251 7.46 8.58 -10.88
C GLY A 251 8.62 9.57 -10.64
N CYS A 252 9.67 9.19 -9.92
CA CYS A 252 10.81 10.08 -9.70
C CYS A 252 11.57 10.32 -11.02
N SER A 253 12.09 11.53 -11.20
CA SER A 253 12.86 11.90 -12.37
C SER A 253 13.97 12.86 -11.99
N ARG A 254 15.04 12.90 -12.79
CA ARG A 254 16.13 13.87 -12.60
C ARG A 254 15.60 15.30 -12.62
N ALA A 255 14.62 15.60 -13.47
CA ALA A 255 13.98 16.91 -13.54
C ALA A 255 13.21 17.25 -12.24
N GLY A 256 12.44 16.30 -11.70
CA GLY A 256 11.72 16.48 -10.45
C GLY A 256 12.65 16.66 -9.24
N VAL A 257 13.72 15.86 -9.16
CA VAL A 257 14.75 15.99 -8.13
C VAL A 257 15.51 17.31 -8.28
N GLY A 258 15.83 17.71 -9.51
CA GLY A 258 16.42 19.02 -9.79
C GLY A 258 15.53 20.16 -9.30
N ALA A 259 14.21 20.09 -9.50
CA ALA A 259 13.27 21.08 -9.00
C ALA A 259 13.24 21.18 -7.47
N MET A 260 13.32 20.04 -6.77
CA MET A 260 13.47 20.01 -5.32
C MET A 260 14.79 20.65 -4.88
N LEU A 261 15.91 20.26 -5.49
CA LEU A 261 17.23 20.82 -5.19
C LEU A 261 17.28 22.35 -5.42
N ARG A 262 16.59 22.86 -6.45
CA ARG A 262 16.47 24.30 -6.67
C ARG A 262 15.84 25.02 -5.48
N SER A 263 14.82 24.44 -4.85
CA SER A 263 14.13 25.07 -3.71
C SER A 263 14.97 25.22 -2.43
N LEU A 264 16.04 24.44 -2.30
CA LEU A 264 17.02 24.52 -1.19
C LEU A 264 17.94 25.75 -1.30
N GLY A 265 18.15 26.24 -2.52
CA GLY A 265 18.96 27.42 -2.80
C GLY A 265 20.47 27.18 -2.81
N ARG A 266 21.21 28.16 -3.33
CA ARG A 266 22.65 28.06 -3.63
C ARG A 266 23.52 27.72 -2.42
N ALA A 267 23.19 28.25 -1.25
CA ALA A 267 24.00 28.02 -0.04
C ALA A 267 23.98 26.55 0.38
N GLU A 268 22.80 25.93 0.40
CA GLU A 268 22.63 24.52 0.79
C GLU A 268 23.24 23.57 -0.25
N LEU A 269 23.06 23.85 -1.56
CA LEU A 269 23.68 23.04 -2.61
C LEU A 269 25.21 23.09 -2.57
N ASN A 270 25.79 24.28 -2.36
CA ASN A 270 27.24 24.42 -2.22
C ASN A 270 27.78 23.73 -0.95
N ALA A 271 27.01 23.74 0.14
CA ALA A 271 27.36 22.99 1.35
C ALA A 271 27.32 21.48 1.07
N ALA A 272 26.25 20.99 0.44
CA ALA A 272 26.12 19.58 0.06
C ALA A 272 27.27 19.09 -0.84
N GLN A 273 27.73 19.91 -1.79
CA GLN A 273 28.88 19.55 -2.63
C GLN A 273 30.21 19.47 -1.88
N ARG A 274 30.40 20.26 -0.82
CA ARG A 274 31.64 20.27 -0.03
C ARG A 274 31.67 19.21 1.05
N ASP A 275 30.53 19.07 1.74
CA ASP A 275 30.42 18.38 3.02
C ASP A 275 29.63 17.07 2.91
N GLY A 276 29.02 16.79 1.75
CA GLY A 276 28.29 15.54 1.49
C GLY A 276 29.20 14.33 1.31
N ASP A 277 28.57 13.15 1.26
CA ASP A 277 29.25 11.85 1.18
C ASP A 277 30.16 11.72 -0.06
N GLU A 278 29.75 12.32 -1.19
CA GLU A 278 30.52 12.34 -2.44
C GLU A 278 30.97 13.77 -2.76
N LYS A 279 32.24 14.08 -2.46
CA LYS A 279 32.82 15.41 -2.69
C LYS A 279 32.67 15.86 -4.15
N GLY A 280 32.19 17.08 -4.33
CA GLY A 280 31.97 17.71 -5.64
C GLY A 280 30.62 17.42 -6.26
N TYR A 281 29.78 16.61 -5.62
CA TYR A 281 28.45 16.25 -6.11
C TYR A 281 27.37 16.48 -5.06
N VAL A 282 26.15 16.73 -5.52
CA VAL A 282 24.95 16.58 -4.71
C VAL A 282 24.31 15.25 -5.12
N ALA A 283 24.30 14.29 -4.19
CA ALA A 283 23.69 12.98 -4.39
C ALA A 283 22.33 12.94 -3.68
N VAL A 284 21.30 12.49 -4.39
CA VAL A 284 19.95 12.28 -3.85
C VAL A 284 19.53 10.85 -4.18
N ARG A 285 19.29 10.04 -3.15
CA ARG A 285 18.70 8.71 -3.30
C ARG A 285 17.18 8.81 -3.17
N CYS A 286 16.44 8.23 -4.11
CA CYS A 286 14.99 8.16 -4.00
C CYS A 286 14.59 7.13 -2.94
N GLU A 287 13.87 7.56 -1.90
CA GLU A 287 13.41 6.67 -0.83
C GLU A 287 12.44 5.57 -1.29
N PHE A 288 11.79 5.71 -2.46
CA PHE A 288 10.86 4.71 -2.98
C PHE A 288 11.56 3.65 -3.84
N CYS A 289 12.26 4.05 -4.91
CA CYS A 289 12.88 3.10 -5.85
C CYS A 289 14.39 2.95 -5.68
N GLY A 290 15.01 3.63 -4.72
CA GLY A 290 16.46 3.57 -4.49
C GLY A 290 17.33 4.17 -5.60
N THR A 291 16.74 4.78 -6.65
CA THR A 291 17.51 5.42 -7.73
C THR A 291 18.35 6.56 -7.17
N ASN A 292 19.65 6.55 -7.50
CA ASN A 292 20.60 7.58 -7.12
C ASN A 292 20.72 8.64 -8.23
N TYR A 293 20.37 9.88 -7.91
CA TYR A 293 20.56 11.03 -8.78
C TYR A 293 21.79 11.82 -8.33
N ARG A 294 22.74 12.02 -9.23
CA ARG A 294 23.97 12.75 -8.94
C ARG A 294 24.05 14.03 -9.77
N PHE A 295 24.29 15.16 -9.13
CA PHE A 295 24.41 16.47 -9.76
C PHE A 295 25.81 17.03 -9.50
N ASP A 296 26.57 17.29 -10.56
CA ASP A 296 27.90 17.88 -10.47
C ASP A 296 27.85 19.42 -10.34
N ALA A 297 29.02 20.07 -10.33
CA ALA A 297 29.10 21.53 -10.27
C ALA A 297 28.40 22.23 -11.45
N VAL A 298 28.46 21.66 -12.65
CA VAL A 298 27.83 22.23 -13.85
C VAL A 298 26.31 22.08 -13.75
N ASP A 299 25.83 20.91 -13.34
CA ASP A 299 24.42 20.63 -13.12
C ASP A 299 23.83 21.59 -12.07
N VAL A 300 24.53 21.79 -10.95
CA VAL A 300 24.08 22.68 -9.86
C VAL A 300 24.02 24.13 -10.31
N GLU A 301 25.03 24.60 -11.05
CA GLU A 301 25.01 25.96 -11.62
C GLU A 301 23.86 26.12 -12.64
N GLN A 302 23.60 25.12 -13.49
CA GLN A 302 22.46 25.14 -14.42
C GLN A 302 21.12 25.23 -13.67
N LEU A 303 20.93 24.41 -12.64
CA LEU A 303 19.71 24.45 -11.81
C LEU A 303 19.47 25.83 -11.20
N LEU A 304 20.53 26.54 -10.81
CA LEU A 304 20.43 27.86 -10.19
C LEU A 304 20.30 29.01 -11.21
N LEU A 305 20.72 28.80 -12.47
CA LEU A 305 20.59 29.79 -13.54
C LEU A 305 19.16 29.87 -14.09
N ASP A 306 18.41 28.76 -14.10
CA ASP A 306 17.00 28.73 -14.49
C ASP A 306 16.09 29.58 -13.58
N ASP A 307 16.59 30.02 -12.42
CA ASP A 307 15.96 30.97 -11.50
C ASP A 307 16.00 32.43 -12.01
N SER A 308 16.89 32.73 -12.98
CA SER A 308 17.13 34.09 -13.48
C SER A 308 16.26 34.51 -14.68
N VAL A 309 15.37 33.63 -15.17
CA VAL A 309 14.43 33.95 -16.26
C VAL A 309 12.99 34.09 -15.73
N SER A 310 12.74 35.18 -15.02
CA SER A 310 11.49 35.95 -15.08
C SER A 310 11.83 37.40 -14.75
N PRO A 311 11.31 38.43 -15.48
CA PRO A 311 9.92 38.52 -15.97
C PRO A 311 9.81 39.11 -17.42
N PRO A 312 8.61 39.47 -17.95
CA PRO A 312 7.93 40.67 -17.49
C PRO A 312 6.47 40.42 -17.04
N ASP A 313 6.12 41.16 -15.99
CA ASP A 313 4.76 41.59 -15.67
C ASP A 313 4.13 42.25 -16.92
N SER A 314 2.93 41.80 -17.31
CA SER A 314 1.99 42.69 -18.00
C SER A 314 0.55 42.20 -17.89
N THR A 315 -0.16 42.92 -17.01
CA THR A 315 -1.50 43.45 -17.23
C THR A 315 -2.70 42.56 -16.87
N ARG A 316 -3.28 42.90 -15.70
CA ARG A 316 -4.70 42.72 -15.39
C ARG A 316 -5.57 43.38 -16.46
N HIS A 317 -6.50 42.61 -17.03
CA HIS A 317 -7.82 43.09 -17.45
C HIS A 317 -8.87 42.03 -17.12
#